data_AF-A0A545TUL4-F1
#
_entry.id   AF-A0A545TUL4-F1
#
_cell.length_a   1.000
_cell.length_b   1.000
_cell.length_c   1.000
_cell.angle_alpha   90.00
_cell.angle_beta   90.00
_cell.angle_gamma   90.00
#
_symmetry.space_group_name_H-M   'P 1'
#
loop_
_entity.id
_entity.type
_entity.pdbx_description
1 polymer ?
#
loop_
_entity_poly.entity_id
_entity_poly.type
_entity_poly.pdbx_seq_one_letter_code
_entity_poly.pdbx_strand_id
1 'polypeptide(L)'
;MQAEQLPTELAQIWARQLKPLGWEERILLMNEFHENLKEMIPDFGEFCEVFPAIVTETLNQIDESEISCDAQAHIYANSADEEHRQLAGAWFRAHNKSA
;
A
#
# COMPACT_ATOMS: atom_id res chain seq x y z
N MET A 1 18.32 2.52 15.66
CA MET A 1 17.16 3.03 14.91
C MET A 1 16.10 3.40 15.93
N GLN A 2 15.57 4.62 15.88
CA GLN A 2 14.39 5.00 16.67
C GLN A 2 13.16 4.51 15.90
N ALA A 3 12.20 3.87 16.58
CA ALA A 3 11.04 3.21 15.97
C ALA A 3 10.19 4.15 15.07
N GLU A 4 10.22 5.46 15.36
CA GLU A 4 9.47 6.50 14.63
C GLU A 4 9.94 6.72 13.18
N GLN A 5 11.11 6.22 12.78
CA GLN A 5 11.66 6.41 11.42
C GLN A 5 11.47 5.19 10.50
N LEU A 6 11.06 4.04 11.07
CA LEU A 6 10.96 2.77 10.33
C LEU A 6 9.96 2.84 9.16
N PRO A 7 8.76 3.44 9.29
CA PRO A 7 7.81 3.50 8.18
C PRO A 7 8.32 4.32 6.99
N THR A 8 8.96 5.48 7.25
CA THR A 8 9.49 6.35 6.19
C THR A 8 10.66 5.70 5.47
N GLU A 9 11.60 5.09 6.18
CA GLU A 9 12.76 4.42 5.58
C GLU A 9 12.35 3.21 4.73
N LEU A 10 11.44 2.38 5.25
CA LEU A 10 10.90 1.24 4.51
C LEU A 10 10.11 1.68 3.29
N ALA A 11 9.27 2.72 3.41
CA ALA A 11 8.52 3.26 2.29
C ALA A 11 9.44 3.77 1.17
N GLN A 12 10.55 4.44 1.50
CA GLN A 12 11.53 4.85 0.48
C GLN A 12 12.16 3.66 -0.26
N ILE A 13 12.45 2.57 0.46
CA ILE A 13 12.99 1.34 -0.12
C ILE A 13 11.95 0.68 -1.03
N TRP A 14 10.71 0.57 -0.55
CA TRP A 14 9.61 -0.03 -1.31
C TRP A 14 9.29 0.79 -2.55
N ALA A 15 9.14 2.10 -2.42
CA ALA A 15 8.89 3.01 -3.53
C ALA A 15 9.96 2.89 -4.62
N ARG A 16 11.25 2.81 -4.24
CA ARG A 16 12.35 2.63 -5.20
C ARG A 16 12.22 1.33 -6.02
N GLN A 17 11.76 0.24 -5.40
CA GLN A 17 11.56 -1.05 -6.06
C GLN A 17 10.28 -1.11 -6.88
N LEU A 18 9.22 -0.44 -6.43
CA LEU A 18 7.88 -0.45 -7.04
C LEU A 18 7.75 0.53 -8.19
N LYS A 19 8.46 1.67 -8.17
CA LYS A 19 8.39 2.72 -9.19
C LYS A 19 8.62 2.24 -10.63
N PRO A 20 9.60 1.36 -10.95
CA PRO A 20 9.80 0.88 -12.32
C PRO A 20 8.74 -0.14 -12.80
N LEU A 21 7.88 -0.62 -11.90
CA LEU A 21 6.93 -1.70 -12.16
C LEU A 21 5.55 -1.16 -12.57
N GLY A 22 4.79 -1.97 -13.31
CA GLY A 22 3.36 -1.74 -13.53
C GLY A 22 2.52 -2.12 -12.31
N TRP A 23 1.25 -1.71 -12.25
CA TRP A 23 0.37 -1.94 -11.10
C TRP A 23 0.19 -3.42 -10.72
N GLU A 24 0.09 -4.31 -11.70
CA GLU A 24 0.00 -5.77 -11.47
C GLU A 24 1.26 -6.34 -10.82
N GLU A 25 2.43 -5.87 -11.22
CA GLU A 25 3.70 -6.29 -10.60
C GLU A 25 3.87 -5.65 -9.21
N ARG A 26 3.42 -4.40 -9.04
CA ARG A 26 3.44 -3.70 -7.76
C ARG A 26 2.64 -4.44 -6.70
N ILE A 27 1.44 -4.92 -7.01
CA ILE A 27 0.60 -5.63 -6.02
C ILE A 27 1.23 -6.96 -5.60
N LEU A 28 1.84 -7.69 -6.53
CA LEU A 28 2.55 -8.94 -6.21
C LEU A 28 3.71 -8.68 -5.26
N LEU A 29 4.55 -7.69 -5.57
CA LEU A 29 5.68 -7.34 -4.72
C LEU A 29 5.25 -6.75 -3.37
N MET A 30 4.18 -5.97 -3.33
CA MET A 30 3.58 -5.49 -2.07
C MET A 30 3.10 -6.64 -1.19
N ASN A 31 2.54 -7.72 -1.76
CA ASN A 31 2.13 -8.88 -0.98
C ASN A 31 3.35 -9.59 -0.38
N GLU A 32 4.45 -9.71 -1.12
CA GLU A 32 5.71 -10.25 -0.58
C GLU A 32 6.24 -9.37 0.56
N PHE A 33 6.21 -8.05 0.39
CA PHE A 33 6.59 -7.12 1.43
C PHE A 33 5.70 -7.18 2.67
N HIS A 34 4.38 -7.34 2.49
CA HIS A 34 3.42 -7.54 3.57
C HIS A 34 3.75 -8.78 4.40
N GLU A 35 3.98 -9.94 3.76
CA GLU A 35 4.33 -11.17 4.48
C GLU A 35 5.66 -11.03 5.24
N ASN A 36 6.68 -10.48 4.60
CA ASN A 36 7.97 -10.22 5.26
C ASN A 36 7.82 -9.29 6.47
N LEU A 37 7.02 -8.22 6.34
CA LEU A 37 6.80 -7.27 7.43
C LEU A 37 6.03 -7.90 8.59
N LYS A 38 5.08 -8.79 8.30
CA LYS A 38 4.31 -9.53 9.31
C LYS A 38 5.18 -10.52 10.08
N GLU A 39 6.19 -11.10 9.45
CA GLU A 39 7.20 -11.92 10.14
C GLU A 39 8.10 -11.06 11.04
N MET A 40 8.42 -9.83 10.61
CA MET A 40 9.25 -8.89 11.37
C MET A 40 8.53 -8.22 12.54
N ILE A 41 7.22 -8.00 12.42
CA ILE A 41 6.36 -7.34 13.42
C ILE A 41 5.24 -8.32 13.82
N PRO A 42 5.50 -9.23 14.78
CA PRO A 42 4.52 -10.23 15.19
C PRO A 42 3.35 -9.66 15.98
N ASP A 43 3.50 -8.46 16.57
CA ASP A 43 2.40 -7.79 17.23
C ASP A 43 1.41 -7.27 16.19
N PHE A 44 0.18 -7.77 16.26
CA PHE A 44 -0.85 -7.44 15.29
C PHE A 44 -1.27 -5.97 15.34
N GLY A 45 -1.28 -5.36 16.53
CA GLY A 45 -1.64 -3.95 16.69
C GLY A 45 -0.59 -3.04 16.03
N GLU A 46 0.68 -3.28 16.34
CA GLU A 46 1.81 -2.58 15.73
C GLU A 46 1.84 -2.78 14.21
N PHE A 47 1.60 -4.01 13.73
CA PHE A 47 1.51 -4.28 12.29
C PHE A 47 0.40 -3.48 11.61
N CYS A 48 -0.80 -3.45 12.22
CA CYS A 48 -1.95 -2.71 11.69
C CYS A 48 -1.73 -1.19 11.69
N GLU A 49 -0.83 -0.66 12.51
CA GLU A 49 -0.43 0.75 12.48
C GLU A 49 0.66 1.01 11.44
N VAL A 50 1.67 0.14 11.38
CA VAL A 50 2.87 0.34 10.56
C VAL A 50 2.62 0.06 9.07
N PHE A 51 1.97 -1.05 8.72
CA PHE A 51 1.81 -1.44 7.32
C PHE A 51 1.01 -0.40 6.50
N PRO A 52 -0.18 0.06 6.94
CA PRO A 52 -0.92 1.07 6.20
C PRO A 52 -0.19 2.42 6.09
N ALA A 53 0.63 2.77 7.08
CA ALA A 53 1.46 3.97 7.04
C ALA A 53 2.54 3.85 5.96
N ILE A 54 3.22 2.70 5.86
CA ILE A 54 4.21 2.42 4.80
C ILE A 54 3.54 2.49 3.41
N VAL A 55 2.36 1.88 3.25
CA VAL A 55 1.62 1.91 1.97
C VAL A 55 1.31 3.36 1.56
N THR A 56 0.86 4.20 2.50
CA THR A 56 0.57 5.62 2.25
C THR A 56 1.81 6.36 1.77
N GLU A 57 2.90 6.23 2.51
CA GLU A 57 4.15 6.92 2.19
C GLU A 57 4.78 6.40 0.88
N THR A 58 4.55 5.12 0.55
CA THR A 58 4.96 4.53 -0.72
C THR A 58 4.16 5.12 -1.88
N LEU A 59 2.84 5.22 -1.74
CA LEU A 59 1.97 5.82 -2.76
C LEU A 59 2.30 7.29 -3.02
N ASN A 60 2.56 8.06 -1.96
CA ASN A 60 2.98 9.46 -2.05
C ASN A 60 4.26 9.66 -2.86
N GLN A 61 5.11 8.64 -2.97
CA GLN A 61 6.37 8.69 -3.74
C GLN A 61 6.25 8.18 -5.18
N ILE A 62 5.20 7.42 -5.49
CA ILE A 62 4.95 6.83 -6.81
C ILE A 62 4.11 7.78 -7.69
N ASP A 63 3.32 8.67 -7.07
CA ASP A 63 2.62 9.83 -7.67
C ASP A 63 1.75 9.51 -8.90
N GLU A 64 0.58 8.89 -8.67
CA GLU A 64 -0.49 8.73 -9.65
C GLU A 64 -1.86 8.83 -8.95
N SER A 65 -2.62 9.91 -9.19
CA SER A 65 -3.84 10.19 -8.41
C SER A 65 -5.11 9.45 -8.88
N GLU A 66 -5.15 8.97 -10.13
CA GLU A 66 -6.32 8.30 -10.68
C GLU A 66 -6.14 6.77 -10.67
N ILE A 67 -7.08 6.06 -10.04
CA ILE A 67 -7.12 4.60 -10.06
C ILE A 67 -7.56 4.13 -11.44
N SER A 68 -6.76 3.26 -12.06
CA SER A 68 -6.94 2.78 -13.44
C SER A 68 -7.17 1.28 -13.56
N CYS A 69 -6.91 0.52 -12.50
CA CYS A 69 -7.06 -0.95 -12.48
C CYS A 69 -7.31 -1.49 -11.07
N ASP A 70 -7.73 -2.75 -10.99
CA ASP A 70 -8.04 -3.42 -9.72
C ASP A 70 -6.80 -3.59 -8.82
N ALA A 71 -5.64 -3.88 -9.41
CA ALA A 71 -4.39 -3.97 -8.65
C ALA A 71 -4.08 -2.66 -7.91
N GLN A 72 -4.20 -1.52 -8.58
CA GLN A 72 -4.04 -0.20 -7.97
C GLN A 72 -5.10 0.04 -6.88
N ALA A 73 -6.36 -0.30 -7.13
CA ALA A 73 -7.43 -0.15 -6.16
C ALA A 73 -7.18 -0.95 -4.87
N HIS A 74 -6.67 -2.17 -4.98
CA HIS A 74 -6.31 -3.01 -3.85
C HIS A 74 -5.15 -2.42 -3.03
N ILE A 75 -4.14 -1.84 -3.68
CA ILE A 75 -3.04 -1.15 -2.99
C ILE A 75 -3.59 0.07 -2.21
N TYR A 76 -4.41 0.90 -2.85
CA TYR A 76 -5.01 2.09 -2.22
C TYR A 76 -5.90 1.74 -1.03
N ALA A 77 -6.63 0.62 -1.09
CA ALA A 77 -7.46 0.15 0.01
C ALA A 77 -6.68 -0.19 1.30
N ASN A 78 -5.38 -0.47 1.18
CA ASN A 78 -4.50 -0.80 2.30
C ASN A 78 -3.76 0.42 2.88
N SER A 79 -4.00 1.62 2.36
CA SER A 79 -3.37 2.85 2.86
C SER A 79 -4.01 3.34 4.17
N ALA A 80 -3.19 3.95 5.03
CA ALA A 80 -3.62 4.74 6.19
C ALA A 80 -4.33 6.06 5.80
N ASP A 81 -4.15 6.56 4.58
CA ASP A 81 -4.87 7.73 4.09
C ASP A 81 -6.34 7.42 3.81
N GLU A 82 -7.24 8.23 4.37
CA GLU A 82 -8.67 8.08 4.14
C GLU A 82 -9.06 8.34 2.68
N GLU A 83 -8.45 9.31 2.01
CA GLU A 83 -8.74 9.64 0.62
C GLU A 83 -8.38 8.47 -0.30
N HIS A 84 -7.23 7.84 -0.09
CA HIS A 84 -6.84 6.63 -0.83
C HIS A 84 -7.88 5.52 -0.69
N ARG A 85 -8.35 5.25 0.53
CA ARG A 85 -9.38 4.23 0.78
C ARG A 85 -10.73 4.61 0.16
N GLN A 86 -11.09 5.88 0.16
CA GLN A 86 -12.32 6.37 -0.48
C GLN A 86 -12.27 6.19 -2.00
N LEU A 87 -11.14 6.52 -2.64
CA LEU A 87 -10.91 6.31 -4.08
C LEU A 87 -11.01 4.82 -4.44
N ALA A 88 -10.33 3.95 -3.70
CA ALA A 88 -10.42 2.50 -3.89
C ALA A 88 -11.86 2.00 -3.74
N GLY A 89 -12.55 2.45 -2.69
CA GLY A 89 -13.96 2.10 -2.47
C GLY A 89 -14.87 2.58 -3.61
N ALA A 90 -14.63 3.78 -4.15
CA ALA A 90 -15.38 4.29 -5.29
C ALA A 90 -15.13 3.46 -6.55
N TRP A 91 -13.87 3.11 -6.81
CA TRP A 91 -13.48 2.21 -7.89
C TRP A 91 -14.21 0.87 -7.79
N PHE A 92 -14.12 0.20 -6.64
CA PHE A 92 -14.76 -1.10 -6.44
C PHE A 92 -16.28 -1.04 -6.57
N ARG A 93 -16.94 0.02 -6.08
CA ARG A 93 -18.40 0.18 -6.29
C ARG A 93 -18.79 0.37 -7.75
N ALA A 94 -17.97 1.07 -8.52
CA ALA A 94 -18.22 1.31 -9.94
C ALA A 94 -18.01 0.03 -10.78
N HIS A 95 -17.04 -0.81 -10.42
CA HIS A 95 -16.60 -1.96 -11.21
C HIS A 95 -17.09 -3.32 -10.68
N ASN A 96 -17.46 -3.46 -9.40
CA ASN A 96 -18.15 -4.64 -8.87
C ASN A 96 -19.68 -4.58 -9.05
N LYS A 97 -20.14 -4.23 -10.26
CA LYS A 97 -21.52 -4.54 -10.65
C LYS A 97 -21.61 -6.02 -11.03
N SER A 98 -21.68 -6.88 -10.02
CA SER A 98 -22.42 -8.16 -9.95
C SER A 98 -21.72 -9.12 -8.98
N ALA A 99 -22.32 -9.30 -7.81
CA ALA A 99 -22.43 -10.62 -7.19
C ALA A 99 -23.94 -10.88 -7.02
#